data_AF-A0A4U9CSV7-F1
#
_entry.id   AF-A0A4U9CSV7-F1
#
_cell.length_a   1.000
_cell.length_b   1.000
_cell.length_c   1.000
_cell.angle_alpha   90.00
_cell.angle_beta   90.00
_cell.angle_gamma   90.00
#
_symmetry.space_group_name_H-M   'P 1'
#
loop_
_entity.id
_entity.type
_entity.pdbx_description
1 polymer ?
#
loop_
_entity_poly.entity_id
_entity_poly.type
_entity_poly.pdbx_seq_one_letter_code
_entity_poly.pdbx_strand_id
1 'polypeptide(L)'
;MTFNEPVVVVEGGYLYDFHYPNNVNFRSAAQVAFHIMLAHSKAVRAYKGMGLSGKIGIVLNLTPSYPRSNNEEDLKASFIADLFFNRSFLEPAINGIYPVELVEILKTYDQLPEYESEDLEIIQQGKVDFLGVNYYQPRRVKARATMINPDSPFMPDWFFENYEMPAVK
;
A
#
# COMPACT_ATOMS: atom_id res chain seq x y z
N MET A 1 12.87 -12.34 8.41
CA MET A 1 12.19 -11.25 7.67
C MET A 1 11.67 -11.81 6.38
N THR A 2 10.49 -11.39 5.94
CA THR A 2 9.79 -11.95 4.77
C THR A 2 10.07 -11.16 3.49
N PHE A 3 9.69 -9.88 3.46
CA PHE A 3 9.88 -8.98 2.32
C PHE A 3 10.50 -7.66 2.76
N ASN A 4 11.20 -7.01 1.81
CA ASN A 4 11.65 -5.62 1.92
C ASN A 4 10.83 -4.77 0.96
N GLU A 5 10.14 -3.75 1.48
CA GLU A 5 9.40 -2.74 0.72
C GLU A 5 8.48 -3.33 -0.36
N PRO A 6 7.49 -4.16 0.01
CA PRO A 6 6.59 -4.78 -0.96
C PRO A 6 5.85 -3.76 -1.85
N VAL A 7 5.58 -2.55 -1.33
CA VAL A 7 4.99 -1.45 -2.09
C VAL A 7 5.82 -1.08 -3.33
N VAL A 8 7.15 -1.14 -3.26
CA VAL A 8 8.05 -0.79 -4.37
C VAL A 8 7.97 -1.81 -5.52
N VAL A 9 7.68 -3.08 -5.21
CA VAL A 9 7.43 -4.12 -6.23
C VAL A 9 6.16 -3.79 -7.01
N VAL A 10 5.12 -3.35 -6.29
CA VAL A 10 3.82 -2.98 -6.87
C VAL A 10 3.94 -1.69 -7.68
N GLU A 11 4.57 -0.67 -7.09
CA GLU A 11 4.81 0.62 -7.74
C GLU A 11 5.63 0.47 -9.02
N GLY A 12 6.79 -0.18 -8.95
CA GLY A 12 7.67 -0.29 -10.10
C GLY A 12 7.14 -1.21 -11.20
N GLY A 13 6.57 -2.35 -10.82
CA GLY A 13 6.15 -3.38 -11.76
C GLY A 13 4.80 -3.12 -12.41
N TYR A 14 3.90 -2.41 -11.72
CA TYR A 14 2.48 -2.38 -12.07
C TYR A 14 1.80 -0.99 -12.06
N LEU A 15 2.50 0.06 -11.60
CA LEU A 15 1.94 1.43 -11.53
C LEU A 15 2.79 2.45 -12.31
N TYR A 16 4.07 2.57 -12.00
CA TYR A 16 4.92 3.70 -12.43
C TYR A 16 6.10 3.30 -13.32
N ASP A 17 6.06 2.09 -13.88
CA ASP A 17 6.86 1.73 -15.05
C ASP A 17 8.40 1.82 -14.84
N PHE A 18 8.88 1.56 -13.63
CA PHE A 18 10.33 1.60 -13.33
C PHE A 18 10.95 0.24 -12.99
N HIS A 19 10.15 -0.83 -12.90
CA HIS A 19 10.62 -2.21 -12.82
C HIS A 19 9.94 -3.07 -13.89
N TYR A 20 10.70 -3.96 -14.54
CA TYR A 20 10.12 -5.02 -15.37
C TYR A 20 9.09 -5.83 -14.54
N PRO A 21 7.88 -6.13 -15.04
CA PRO A 21 7.46 -6.14 -16.44
C PRO A 21 6.84 -4.84 -16.97
N ASN A 22 6.93 -3.71 -16.25
CA ASN A 22 6.50 -2.41 -16.78
C ASN A 22 4.99 -2.38 -17.14
N ASN A 23 4.16 -3.14 -16.42
CA ASN A 23 2.75 -3.38 -16.75
C ASN A 23 1.83 -2.39 -16.02
N VAL A 24 1.62 -1.19 -16.56
CA VAL A 24 0.75 -0.17 -15.96
C VAL A 24 -0.71 -0.62 -15.96
N ASN A 25 -1.13 -1.30 -14.89
CA ASN A 25 -2.45 -1.89 -14.73
C ASN A 25 -2.77 -2.05 -13.24
N PHE A 26 -3.67 -1.22 -12.72
CA PHE A 26 -3.94 -1.22 -11.28
C PHE A 26 -4.59 -2.50 -10.77
N ARG A 27 -5.48 -3.15 -11.53
CA ARG A 27 -6.05 -4.44 -11.13
C ARG A 27 -4.95 -5.48 -10.87
N SER A 28 -3.94 -5.51 -11.74
CA SER A 28 -2.75 -6.34 -11.56
C SER A 28 -1.94 -5.89 -10.34
N ALA A 29 -1.77 -4.58 -10.13
CA ALA A 29 -1.10 -4.01 -8.96
C ALA A 29 -1.77 -4.44 -7.64
N ALA A 30 -3.10 -4.35 -7.55
CA ALA A 30 -3.89 -4.75 -6.40
C ALA A 30 -3.79 -6.27 -6.15
N GLN A 31 -3.85 -7.08 -7.20
CA GLN A 31 -3.69 -8.53 -7.08
C GLN A 31 -2.30 -8.91 -6.57
N VAL A 32 -1.25 -8.27 -7.08
CA VAL A 32 0.13 -8.52 -6.66
C VAL A 32 0.35 -8.07 -5.22
N ALA A 33 -0.17 -6.89 -4.83
CA ALA A 33 -0.13 -6.43 -3.45
C ALA A 33 -0.79 -7.44 -2.50
N PHE A 34 -1.97 -7.93 -2.85
CA PHE A 34 -2.70 -8.93 -2.08
C PHE A 34 -1.93 -10.26 -1.97
N HIS A 35 -1.41 -10.78 -3.09
CA HIS A 35 -0.62 -12.01 -3.10
C HIS A 35 0.67 -11.90 -2.29
N ILE A 36 1.35 -10.75 -2.30
CA ILE A 36 2.53 -10.52 -1.47
C ILE A 36 2.16 -10.59 0.02
N MET A 37 1.05 -9.97 0.42
CA MET A 37 0.58 -10.04 1.81
C MET A 37 0.12 -11.45 2.19
N LEU A 38 -0.52 -12.18 1.29
CA LEU A 38 -0.87 -13.59 1.50
C LEU A 38 0.38 -14.46 1.67
N ALA A 39 1.39 -14.28 0.82
CA ALA A 39 2.66 -15.00 0.91
C ALA A 39 3.41 -14.65 2.20
N HIS A 40 3.42 -13.38 2.58
CA HIS A 40 3.93 -12.90 3.86
C HIS A 40 3.27 -13.65 5.03
N SER A 41 1.94 -13.66 5.07
CA SER A 41 1.18 -14.27 6.16
C SER A 41 1.35 -15.79 6.22
N LYS A 42 1.44 -16.47 5.06
CA LYS A 42 1.81 -17.90 4.98
C LYS A 42 3.19 -18.16 5.58
N ALA A 43 4.19 -17.32 5.27
CA ALA A 43 5.53 -17.45 5.82
C ALA A 43 5.57 -17.20 7.34
N VAL A 44 4.84 -16.19 7.83
CA VAL A 44 4.70 -15.92 9.27
C VAL A 44 4.08 -17.10 10.00
N ARG A 45 2.96 -17.62 9.49
CA ARG A 45 2.28 -18.79 10.07
C ARG A 45 3.20 -20.01 10.10
N ALA A 46 3.89 -20.30 9.00
CA ALA A 46 4.82 -21.43 8.92
C ALA A 46 5.95 -21.30 9.97
N TYR A 47 6.59 -20.12 10.04
CA TYR A 47 7.65 -19.86 11.01
C TYR A 47 7.17 -20.00 12.47
N LYS A 48 6.01 -19.42 12.80
CA LYS A 48 5.45 -19.52 14.16
C LYS A 48 5.06 -20.96 14.53
N GLY A 49 4.60 -21.75 13.55
CA GLY A 49 4.30 -23.17 13.73
C GLY A 49 5.53 -24.04 14.04
N MET A 50 6.75 -23.57 13.75
CA MET A 50 7.98 -24.29 14.07
C MET A 50 8.40 -24.18 15.54
N GLY A 51 7.80 -23.27 16.32
CA GLY A 51 8.13 -23.11 17.75
C GLY A 51 9.56 -22.61 18.01
N LEU A 52 10.15 -21.89 17.06
CA LEU A 52 11.50 -21.34 17.18
C LEU A 52 11.53 -20.12 18.13
N SER A 53 12.68 -19.84 18.73
CA SER A 53 12.86 -18.73 19.68
C SER A 53 13.07 -17.35 19.04
N GLY A 54 13.35 -17.30 17.73
CA GLY A 54 13.55 -16.04 17.01
C GLY A 54 12.23 -15.33 16.68
N LYS A 55 12.33 -14.11 16.14
CA LYS A 55 11.19 -13.30 15.72
C LYS A 55 11.07 -13.22 14.20
N ILE A 56 9.86 -13.09 13.67
CA ILE A 56 9.59 -12.85 12.25
C ILE A 56 8.92 -11.49 12.02
N GLY A 57 9.30 -10.84 10.91
CA GLY A 57 8.87 -9.48 10.58
C GLY A 57 8.89 -9.19 9.09
N ILE A 58 8.43 -7.99 8.75
CA ILE A 58 8.48 -7.39 7.42
C ILE A 58 9.16 -6.01 7.52
N VAL A 59 9.82 -5.58 6.44
CA VAL A 59 10.30 -4.20 6.30
C VAL A 59 9.38 -3.45 5.35
N LEU A 60 8.81 -2.35 5.83
CA LEU A 60 7.94 -1.46 5.06
C LEU A 60 8.58 -0.08 4.89
N ASN A 61 8.33 0.54 3.74
CA ASN A 61 8.59 1.96 3.56
C ASN A 61 7.37 2.72 4.09
N LEU A 62 7.51 3.43 5.21
CA LEU A 62 6.42 4.17 5.84
C LEU A 62 6.67 5.67 5.73
N THR A 63 6.77 6.12 4.48
CA THR A 63 6.90 7.55 4.19
C THR A 63 5.56 8.23 4.47
N PRO A 64 5.48 9.18 5.43
CA PRO A 64 4.24 9.89 5.70
C PRO A 64 3.80 10.66 4.45
N SER A 65 2.51 10.54 4.11
CA SER A 65 1.86 11.42 3.16
C SER A 65 1.50 12.70 3.89
N TYR A 66 2.25 13.80 3.67
CA TYR A 66 1.96 15.10 4.28
C TYR A 66 1.00 15.91 3.41
N PRO A 67 -0.10 16.46 3.96
CA PRO A 67 -0.99 17.34 3.22
C PRO A 67 -0.32 18.69 2.97
N ARG A 68 -0.65 19.35 1.85
CA ARG A 68 -0.22 20.73 1.57
C ARG A 68 -0.70 21.72 2.63
N SER A 69 -1.91 21.53 3.16
CA SER A 69 -2.54 22.43 4.14
C SER A 69 -3.57 21.69 5.00
N ASN A 70 -4.19 22.41 5.94
CA ASN A 70 -5.31 21.90 6.75
C ASN A 70 -6.67 22.01 6.05
N ASN A 71 -6.71 22.33 4.75
CA ASN A 71 -7.94 22.27 3.97
C ASN A 71 -8.45 20.82 3.93
N GLU A 72 -9.75 20.62 4.07
CA GLU A 72 -10.38 19.29 4.14
C GLU A 72 -10.03 18.41 2.93
N GLU A 73 -9.96 18.98 1.73
CA GLU A 73 -9.62 18.23 0.51
C GLU A 73 -8.14 17.83 0.47
N ASP A 74 -7.24 18.67 1.02
CA ASP A 74 -5.81 18.33 1.15
C ASP A 74 -5.61 17.20 2.18
N LEU A 75 -6.38 17.23 3.29
CA LEU A 75 -6.37 16.18 4.30
C LEU A 75 -6.91 14.86 3.74
N LYS A 76 -8.00 14.91 2.96
CA LYS A 76 -8.57 13.74 2.28
C LYS A 76 -7.60 13.14 1.28
N ALA A 77 -6.96 13.97 0.44
CA ALA A 77 -5.93 13.54 -0.50
C ALA A 77 -4.77 12.83 0.21
N SER A 78 -4.33 13.41 1.33
CA SER A 78 -3.28 12.84 2.21
C SER A 78 -3.66 11.49 2.80
N PHE A 79 -4.90 11.36 3.29
CA PHE A 79 -5.41 10.11 3.84
C PHE A 79 -5.49 9.01 2.78
N ILE A 80 -5.99 9.32 1.58
CA ILE A 80 -6.07 8.33 0.50
C ILE A 80 -4.68 7.89 0.02
N ALA A 81 -3.72 8.80 -0.07
CA ALA A 81 -2.33 8.43 -0.37
C ALA A 81 -1.74 7.50 0.71
N ASP A 82 -1.99 7.78 2.00
CA ASP A 82 -1.58 6.90 3.11
C ASP A 82 -2.23 5.51 3.03
N LEU A 83 -3.51 5.42 2.63
CA LEU A 83 -4.20 4.15 2.41
C LEU A 83 -3.49 3.29 1.35
N PHE A 84 -3.20 3.87 0.18
CA PHE A 84 -2.61 3.12 -0.94
C PHE A 84 -1.18 2.67 -0.68
N PHE A 85 -0.33 3.53 -0.12
CA PHE A 85 1.11 3.26 -0.08
C PHE A 85 1.63 2.75 1.27
N ASN A 86 0.94 3.05 2.36
CA ASN A 86 1.39 2.65 3.70
C ASN A 86 0.46 1.60 4.30
N ARG A 87 -0.82 1.93 4.48
CA ARG A 87 -1.78 1.10 5.22
C ARG A 87 -2.18 -0.18 4.50
N SER A 88 -2.12 -0.19 3.18
CA SER A 88 -2.34 -1.38 2.33
C SER A 88 -1.41 -2.56 2.68
N PHE A 89 -0.23 -2.30 3.25
CA PHE A 89 0.70 -3.34 3.74
C PHE A 89 0.83 -3.33 5.26
N LEU A 90 0.79 -2.16 5.89
CA LEU A 90 0.98 -2.02 7.34
C LEU A 90 -0.15 -2.68 8.14
N GLU A 91 -1.41 -2.39 7.78
CA GLU A 91 -2.56 -2.91 8.51
C GLU A 91 -2.67 -4.44 8.42
N PRO A 92 -2.54 -5.10 7.25
CA PRO A 92 -2.54 -6.55 7.20
C PRO A 92 -1.33 -7.18 7.92
N ALA A 93 -0.17 -6.53 7.94
CA ALA A 93 1.02 -7.05 8.64
C ALA A 93 0.90 -6.96 10.18
N ILE A 94 0.26 -5.91 10.70
CA ILE A 94 0.18 -5.64 12.15
C ILE A 94 -1.15 -6.11 12.74
N ASN A 95 -2.26 -5.76 12.10
CA ASN A 95 -3.61 -6.00 12.59
C ASN A 95 -4.26 -7.22 11.93
N GLY A 96 -3.73 -7.69 10.79
CA GLY A 96 -4.26 -8.84 10.06
C GLY A 96 -5.51 -8.52 9.24
N ILE A 97 -5.79 -7.24 9.00
CA ILE A 97 -6.97 -6.77 8.26
C ILE A 97 -6.59 -5.63 7.32
N TYR A 98 -7.31 -5.48 6.21
CA TYR A 98 -7.17 -4.31 5.33
C TYR A 98 -8.04 -3.15 5.85
N PRO A 99 -7.63 -1.88 5.59
CA PRO A 99 -8.47 -0.72 5.88
C PRO A 99 -9.80 -0.80 5.13
N VAL A 100 -10.92 -0.52 5.81
CA VAL A 100 -12.26 -0.56 5.20
C VAL A 100 -12.37 0.47 4.08
N GLU A 101 -11.82 1.66 4.31
CA GLU A 101 -11.83 2.78 3.36
C GLU A 101 -11.07 2.43 2.07
N LEU A 102 -9.95 1.72 2.18
CA LEU A 102 -9.23 1.23 1.01
C LEU A 102 -10.09 0.22 0.24
N VAL A 103 -10.68 -0.75 0.94
CA VAL A 103 -11.56 -1.77 0.33
C VAL A 103 -12.75 -1.13 -0.37
N GLU A 104 -13.36 -0.11 0.22
CA GLU A 104 -14.48 0.63 -0.37
C GLU A 104 -14.05 1.37 -1.64
N ILE A 105 -12.92 2.09 -1.62
CA ILE A 105 -12.37 2.73 -2.82
C ILE A 105 -12.16 1.69 -3.92
N LEU A 106 -11.51 0.56 -3.61
CA LEU A 106 -11.25 -0.48 -4.61
C LEU A 106 -12.54 -1.09 -5.17
N LYS A 107 -13.58 -1.27 -4.35
CA LYS A 107 -14.89 -1.75 -4.83
C LYS A 107 -15.57 -0.73 -5.74
N THR A 108 -15.56 0.56 -5.38
CA THR A 108 -16.19 1.62 -6.17
C THR A 108 -15.64 1.69 -7.59
N TYR A 109 -14.35 1.43 -7.77
CA TYR A 109 -13.68 1.51 -9.08
C TYR A 109 -13.46 0.15 -9.75
N ASP A 110 -14.05 -0.92 -9.21
CA ASP A 110 -13.88 -2.30 -9.69
C ASP A 110 -12.39 -2.68 -9.82
N GLN A 111 -11.65 -2.48 -8.74
CA GLN A 111 -10.21 -2.74 -8.63
C GLN A 111 -9.85 -3.66 -7.45
N LEU A 112 -10.86 -4.28 -6.83
CA LEU A 112 -10.63 -5.22 -5.75
C LEU A 112 -9.88 -6.45 -6.27
N PRO A 113 -8.88 -6.98 -5.54
CA PRO A 113 -8.23 -8.23 -5.91
C PRO A 113 -9.22 -9.40 -5.81
N GLU A 114 -8.96 -10.45 -6.57
CA GLU A 114 -9.58 -11.76 -6.39
C GLU A 114 -8.98 -12.46 -5.16
N TYR A 115 -9.83 -13.02 -4.32
CA TYR A 115 -9.44 -13.74 -3.11
C TYR A 115 -10.51 -14.75 -2.71
N GLU A 116 -10.10 -15.80 -2.00
CA GLU A 116 -11.01 -16.70 -1.31
C GLU A 116 -11.16 -16.30 0.17
N SER A 117 -12.26 -16.67 0.81
CA SER A 117 -12.50 -16.36 2.23
C SER A 117 -11.35 -16.79 3.15
N GLU A 118 -10.77 -17.95 2.87
CA GLU A 118 -9.67 -18.58 3.59
C GLU A 118 -8.37 -17.79 3.48
N ASP A 119 -8.17 -17.03 2.40
CA ASP A 119 -7.00 -16.16 2.26
C ASP A 119 -7.03 -15.03 3.30
N LEU A 120 -8.22 -14.51 3.63
CA LEU A 120 -8.37 -13.49 4.67
C LEU A 120 -8.09 -14.05 6.07
N GLU A 121 -8.46 -15.31 6.33
CA GLU A 121 -8.11 -16.00 7.58
C GLU A 121 -6.59 -16.17 7.72
N ILE A 122 -5.92 -16.53 6.62
CA ILE A 122 -4.46 -16.62 6.58
C ILE A 122 -3.83 -15.26 6.86
N ILE A 123 -4.31 -14.19 6.21
CA ILE A 123 -3.82 -12.83 6.44
C ILE A 123 -4.00 -12.42 7.91
N GLN A 124 -5.16 -12.73 8.50
CA GLN A 124 -5.44 -12.43 9.90
C GLN A 124 -4.47 -13.10 10.88
N GLN A 125 -4.00 -14.31 10.55
CA GLN A 125 -3.04 -15.08 11.35
C GLN A 125 -1.57 -14.65 11.11
N GLY A 126 -1.31 -13.88 10.05
CA GLY A 126 0.03 -13.51 9.59
C GLY A 126 0.70 -12.35 10.32
N LYS A 127 0.28 -12.00 11.53
CA LYS A 127 0.77 -10.82 12.25
C LYS A 127 2.24 -10.96 12.66
N VAL A 128 3.02 -9.93 12.37
CA VAL A 128 4.47 -9.93 12.65
C VAL A 128 4.81 -9.73 14.12
N ASP A 129 6.00 -10.17 14.52
CA ASP A 129 6.57 -9.93 15.86
C ASP A 129 7.36 -8.61 15.94
N PHE A 130 7.82 -8.11 14.79
CA PHE A 130 8.48 -6.82 14.66
C PHE A 130 8.27 -6.24 13.26
N LEU A 131 8.41 -4.92 13.18
CA LEU A 131 8.32 -4.14 11.96
C LEU A 131 9.64 -3.41 11.73
N GLY A 132 10.23 -3.60 10.56
CA GLY A 132 11.31 -2.73 10.07
C GLY A 132 10.72 -1.58 9.28
N VAL A 133 11.29 -0.38 9.43
CA VAL A 133 10.81 0.83 8.77
C VAL A 133 11.95 1.47 7.98
N ASN A 134 11.72 1.64 6.69
CA ASN A 134 12.58 2.41 5.81
C ASN A 134 11.99 3.82 5.63
N TYR A 135 12.86 4.84 5.67
CA TYR A 135 12.50 6.24 5.44
C TYR A 135 13.67 6.96 4.78
N TYR A 136 13.42 7.61 3.65
CA TYR A 136 14.45 8.30 2.86
C TYR A 136 14.07 9.75 2.54
N GLN A 137 12.84 9.98 2.11
CA GLN A 137 12.32 11.29 1.73
C GLN A 137 10.83 11.39 2.07
N PRO A 138 10.29 12.60 2.33
CA PRO A 138 8.87 12.76 2.59
C PRO A 138 8.04 12.65 1.30
N ARG A 139 6.80 12.14 1.41
CA ARG A 139 5.77 12.30 0.39
C ARG A 139 4.92 13.49 0.78
N ARG A 140 4.66 14.40 -0.16
CA ARG A 140 3.80 15.56 0.06
C ARG A 140 2.75 15.57 -1.01
N VAL A 141 1.49 15.71 -0.61
CA VAL A 141 0.34 15.65 -1.52
C VAL A 141 -0.64 16.78 -1.25
N LYS A 142 -1.48 17.06 -2.24
CA LYS A 142 -2.56 18.03 -2.19
C LYS A 142 -3.80 17.48 -2.88
N ALA A 143 -4.93 18.12 -2.66
CA ALA A 143 -6.12 17.90 -3.47
C ALA A 143 -5.79 18.11 -4.96
N ARG A 144 -6.42 17.31 -5.83
CA ARG A 144 -6.29 17.52 -7.28
C ARG A 144 -6.82 18.90 -7.65
N ALA A 145 -6.05 19.62 -8.46
CA ALA A 145 -6.48 20.87 -9.08
C ALA A 145 -7.02 20.64 -10.51
N THR A 146 -6.80 19.45 -11.05
CA THR A 146 -7.13 19.08 -12.43
C THR A 146 -8.05 17.86 -12.48
N MET A 147 -8.97 17.85 -13.45
CA MET A 147 -9.80 16.68 -13.72
C MET A 147 -8.95 15.49 -14.15
N ILE A 148 -9.40 14.30 -13.78
CA ILE A 148 -8.81 13.03 -14.21
C ILE A 148 -9.13 12.84 -15.69
N ASN A 149 -8.17 12.32 -16.47
CA ASN A 149 -8.46 11.86 -17.82
C ASN A 149 -9.29 10.55 -17.74
N PRO A 150 -10.55 10.53 -18.19
CA PRO A 150 -11.40 9.33 -18.09
C PRO A 150 -10.88 8.14 -18.91
N ASP A 151 -10.04 8.39 -19.92
CA ASP A 151 -9.43 7.35 -20.76
C ASP A 151 -8.11 6.81 -20.17
N SER A 152 -7.63 7.37 -19.06
CA SER A 152 -6.42 6.87 -18.39
C SER A 152 -6.70 5.60 -17.58
N PRO A 153 -5.68 4.75 -17.34
CA PRO A 153 -5.80 3.69 -16.35
C PRO A 153 -6.14 4.26 -14.97
N PHE A 154 -6.91 3.52 -14.18
CA PHE A 154 -7.10 3.84 -12.76
C PHE A 154 -5.74 3.84 -12.05
N MET A 155 -5.45 4.88 -11.27
CA MET A 155 -4.19 5.05 -10.54
C MET A 155 -4.47 5.67 -9.17
N PRO A 156 -3.63 5.45 -8.13
CA PRO A 156 -3.76 6.15 -6.85
C PRO A 156 -3.82 7.68 -7.00
N ASP A 157 -3.07 8.23 -7.96
CA ASP A 157 -3.00 9.67 -8.28
C ASP A 157 -4.34 10.25 -8.74
N TRP A 158 -5.36 9.43 -9.00
CA TRP A 158 -6.72 9.93 -9.23
C TRP A 158 -7.28 10.68 -8.03
N PHE A 159 -6.75 10.45 -6.83
CA PHE A 159 -7.28 11.04 -5.60
C PHE A 159 -6.43 12.19 -5.03
N PHE A 160 -5.23 12.41 -5.55
CA PHE A 160 -4.30 13.42 -5.04
C PHE A 160 -3.31 13.86 -6.13
N GLU A 161 -2.69 15.01 -5.94
CA GLU A 161 -1.54 15.46 -6.72
C GLU A 161 -0.31 15.57 -5.81
N ASN A 162 0.89 15.34 -6.35
CA ASN A 162 2.12 15.63 -5.61
C ASN A 162 2.22 17.14 -5.32
N TYR A 163 2.71 17.47 -4.13
CA TYR A 163 2.93 18.84 -3.70
C TYR A 163 4.43 19.09 -3.48
N GLU A 164 5.03 19.85 -4.39
CA GLU A 164 6.36 20.39 -4.17
C GLU A 164 6.25 21.59 -3.21
N MET A 165 6.80 21.42 -2.00
CA MET A 165 6.90 22.51 -1.05
C MET A 165 7.81 23.59 -1.66
N PRO A 166 7.35 24.85 -1.78
CA PRO A 166 8.19 25.94 -2.24
C PRO A 166 9.45 25.99 -1.39
N ALA A 167 10.63 26.06 -2.03
CA ALA A 167 11.87 26.23 -1.31
C ALA A 167 11.73 27.46 -0.39
N VAL A 168 12.10 27.28 0.88
CA VAL A 168 12.31 28.42 1.78
C VAL A 168 13.48 29.19 1.19
N LYS A 169 13.22 30.37 0.62
CA LYS A 169 14.27 31.30 0.21
C LYS A 169 15.07 31.78 1.41
#